data_AF-A0A4Q4BQJ7-F1
#
_entry.id   AF-A0A4Q4BQJ7-F1
#
_cell.length_a   1.000
_cell.length_b   1.000
_cell.length_c   1.000
_cell.angle_alpha   90.00
_cell.angle_beta   90.00
_cell.angle_gamma   90.00
#
_symmetry.space_group_name_H-M   'P 1'
#
loop_
_entity.id
_entity.type
_entity.pdbx_description
1 polymer ?
#
loop_
_entity_poly.entity_id
_entity_poly.type
_entity_poly.pdbx_seq_one_letter_code
_entity_poly.pdbx_strand_id
1 'polypeptide(L)'
;MPEPVLTARSDGLVESEQAVVLPIMAPRLQGELSAKGSADLALWGEGDLGRLRFTSLDGPYVYGPNSLSTATSAVHVAQEAPVMVICGATYRGFTPAKHCASWDRTAHPKSYVKREKGRRRIDLPWA
;
A
#
# COMPACT_ATOMS: atom_id res chain seq x y z
N MET A 1 8.86 15.74 28.33
CA MET A 1 7.88 15.18 27.37
C MET A 1 8.69 14.62 26.22
N PRO A 2 8.51 13.36 25.79
CA PRO A 2 9.16 12.86 24.59
C PRO A 2 8.69 13.68 23.38
N GLU A 3 9.57 13.86 22.42
CA GLU A 3 9.27 14.56 21.17
C GLU A 3 8.16 13.80 20.40
N PRO A 4 7.16 14.49 19.84
CA PRO A 4 6.06 13.82 19.15
C PRO A 4 6.58 13.13 17.88
N VAL A 5 6.17 11.88 17.67
CA VAL A 5 6.51 11.13 16.43
C VAL A 5 5.84 11.76 15.21
N LEU A 6 4.66 12.34 15.38
CA LEU A 6 3.87 12.97 14.32
C LEU A 6 3.61 14.44 14.68
N THR A 7 3.90 15.34 13.74
CA THR A 7 3.69 16.78 13.91
C THR A 7 2.68 17.27 12.88
N ALA A 8 1.63 17.96 13.35
CA ALA A 8 0.63 18.54 12.46
C ALA A 8 1.21 19.75 11.70
N ARG A 9 0.86 19.88 10.43
CA ARG A 9 1.23 21.00 9.57
C ARG A 9 0.04 21.95 9.37
N SER A 10 0.33 23.19 9.00
CA SER A 10 -0.70 24.21 8.73
C SER A 10 -1.55 23.93 7.48
N ASP A 11 -1.06 23.07 6.59
CA ASP A 11 -1.75 22.62 5.37
C ASP A 11 -2.71 21.44 5.61
N GLY A 12 -2.88 21.00 6.87
CA GLY A 12 -3.74 19.87 7.23
C GLY A 12 -3.09 18.50 7.03
N LEU A 13 -1.80 18.45 6.70
CA LEU A 13 -1.01 17.23 6.62
C LEU A 13 -0.26 16.95 7.94
N VAL A 14 0.41 15.81 7.99
CA VAL A 14 1.21 15.39 9.15
C VAL A 14 2.63 15.06 8.70
N GLU A 15 3.63 15.61 9.37
CA GLU A 15 5.04 15.28 9.13
C GLU A 15 5.65 14.39 10.22
N SER A 16 6.68 13.64 9.84
CA SER A 16 7.46 12.80 10.74
C SER A 16 8.87 12.57 10.21
N GLU A 17 9.83 12.51 11.12
CA GLU A 17 11.18 11.98 10.85
C GLU A 17 11.22 10.45 10.83
N GLN A 18 10.19 9.79 11.37
CA GLN A 18 10.12 8.35 11.49
C GLN A 18 9.09 7.77 10.53
N ALA A 19 9.43 6.64 9.91
CA ALA A 19 8.48 5.89 9.11
C ALA A 19 7.39 5.31 10.02
N VAL A 20 6.16 5.78 9.85
CA VAL A 20 4.96 5.20 10.47
C VAL A 20 4.15 4.43 9.43
N VAL A 21 3.23 3.59 9.90
CA VAL A 21 2.29 2.90 9.02
C VAL A 21 1.20 3.87 8.60
N LEU A 22 1.00 4.04 7.29
CA LEU A 22 -0.12 4.78 6.73
C LEU A 22 -1.29 3.80 6.49
N PRO A 23 -2.41 3.95 7.21
CA PRO A 23 -3.64 3.25 6.83
C PRO A 23 -4.18 3.83 5.52
N ILE A 24 -4.42 2.95 4.56
CA ILE A 24 -5.09 3.26 3.30
C ILE A 24 -6.56 2.91 3.48
N MET A 25 -7.39 3.94 3.45
CA MET A 25 -8.83 3.88 3.68
C MET A 25 -9.60 4.44 2.47
N ALA A 26 -9.09 4.27 1.25
CA ALA A 26 -9.84 4.67 0.07
C ALA A 26 -11.08 3.77 -0.10
N PRO A 27 -12.19 4.27 -0.68
CA PRO A 27 -13.46 3.54 -0.79
C PRO A 27 -13.37 2.18 -1.47
N ARG A 28 -12.33 1.93 -2.27
CA ARG A 28 -12.12 0.67 -3.00
C ARG A 28 -10.85 -0.03 -2.56
N LEU A 29 -9.69 0.61 -2.72
CA LEU A 29 -8.42 0.02 -2.29
C LEU A 29 -8.16 0.37 -0.82
N GLN A 30 -8.00 -0.66 0.00
CA GLN A 30 -7.69 -0.54 1.42
C GLN A 30 -6.36 -1.22 1.73
N GLY A 31 -5.78 -0.92 2.90
CA GLY A 31 -4.59 -1.61 3.35
C GLY A 31 -3.74 -0.83 4.33
N GLU A 32 -2.53 -1.33 4.52
CA GLU A 32 -1.51 -0.72 5.36
C GLU A 32 -0.24 -0.54 4.55
N LEU A 33 0.29 0.68 4.53
CA LEU A 33 1.53 1.03 3.85
C LEU A 33 2.62 1.30 4.88
N SER A 34 3.77 0.62 4.72
CA SER A 34 5.01 0.96 5.40
C SER A 34 5.98 1.61 4.43
N ALA A 35 6.46 2.81 4.77
CA ALA A 35 7.53 3.48 4.02
C ALA A 35 8.84 2.67 3.99
N LYS A 36 8.96 1.61 4.80
CA LYS A 36 10.07 0.65 4.77
C LYS A 36 10.03 -0.31 3.56
N GLY A 37 9.07 -0.15 2.65
CA GLY A 37 9.05 -0.86 1.36
C GLY A 37 8.00 -1.97 1.26
N SER A 38 6.90 -1.88 1.98
CA SER A 38 5.82 -2.87 1.89
C SER A 38 4.44 -2.25 2.00
N ALA A 39 3.47 -2.85 1.31
CA ALA A 39 2.06 -2.57 1.52
C ALA A 39 1.27 -3.88 1.53
N ASP A 40 0.42 -4.07 2.54
CA ASP A 40 -0.61 -5.11 2.55
C ASP A 40 -1.88 -4.49 1.99
N LEU A 41 -2.45 -5.08 0.93
CA LEU A 41 -3.54 -4.50 0.15
C LEU A 41 -4.78 -5.40 0.18
N ALA A 42 -5.93 -4.77 0.28
CA ALA A 42 -7.25 -5.38 0.18
C ALA A 42 -8.15 -4.54 -0.74
N LEU A 43 -9.16 -5.18 -1.32
CA LEU A 43 -10.19 -4.52 -2.12
C LEU A 43 -11.52 -4.64 -1.37
N TRP A 44 -12.18 -3.51 -1.11
CA TRP A 44 -13.47 -3.48 -0.43
C TRP A 44 -14.49 -4.36 -1.16
N GLY A 45 -15.13 -5.27 -0.43
CA GLY A 45 -16.11 -6.21 -0.96
C GLY A 45 -15.52 -7.52 -1.51
N GLU A 46 -14.25 -7.53 -1.93
CA GLU A 46 -13.59 -8.73 -2.50
C GLU A 46 -12.58 -9.38 -1.53
N GLY A 47 -11.94 -8.58 -0.67
CA GLY A 47 -11.02 -9.05 0.36
C GLY A 47 -9.54 -8.83 0.06
N ASP A 48 -8.68 -9.63 0.69
CA ASP A 48 -7.22 -9.50 0.64
C ASP A 48 -6.68 -9.73 -0.78
N LEU A 49 -5.85 -8.80 -1.26
CA LEU A 49 -5.15 -8.93 -2.54
C LEU A 49 -3.78 -9.58 -2.35
N GLY A 50 -3.07 -9.17 -1.28
CA GLY A 50 -1.75 -9.64 -0.94
C GLY A 50 -0.77 -8.53 -0.60
N ARG A 51 0.52 -8.88 -0.58
CA ARG A 51 1.60 -7.98 -0.15
C ARG A 51 2.42 -7.49 -1.31
N LEU A 52 2.45 -6.18 -1.52
CA LEU A 52 3.39 -5.48 -2.38
C LEU A 52 4.71 -5.24 -1.65
N ARG A 53 5.83 -5.38 -2.36
CA ARG A 53 7.18 -5.02 -1.89
C ARG A 53 7.89 -4.10 -2.87
N PHE A 54 8.55 -3.08 -2.35
CA PHE A 54 9.33 -2.08 -3.07
C PHE A 54 10.53 -1.65 -2.22
N THR A 55 11.43 -0.82 -2.75
CA THR A 55 12.51 -0.21 -1.94
C THR A 55 11.94 0.71 -0.86
N SER A 56 12.65 0.90 0.25
CA SER A 56 12.25 1.91 1.24
C SER A 56 12.17 3.29 0.60
N LEU A 57 11.28 4.12 1.14
CA LEU A 57 11.19 5.54 0.86
C LEU A 57 11.95 6.26 1.96
N ASP A 58 12.89 7.13 1.59
CA ASP A 58 13.70 7.85 2.58
C ASP A 58 12.96 9.12 3.01
N GLY A 59 12.88 9.32 4.33
CA GLY A 59 12.27 10.50 4.94
C GLY A 59 13.10 11.78 4.74
N PRO A 60 12.63 12.94 5.25
CA PRO A 60 11.44 13.11 6.08
C PRO A 60 10.13 12.79 5.36
N TYR A 61 9.11 12.41 6.14
CA TYR A 61 7.82 11.93 5.62
C TYR A 61 6.72 12.97 5.84
N VAL A 62 5.89 13.17 4.82
CA VAL A 62 4.64 13.94 4.90
C VAL A 62 3.48 13.03 4.52
N TYR A 63 2.59 12.80 5.47
CA TYR A 63 1.41 11.96 5.35
C TYR A 63 0.16 12.81 5.11
N GLY A 64 -0.68 12.35 4.19
CA GLY A 64 -2.00 12.89 3.95
C GLY A 64 -3.03 11.76 3.85
N PRO A 65 -4.32 12.10 3.63
CA PRO A 65 -5.33 11.10 3.36
C PRO A 65 -4.92 10.24 2.16
N ASN A 66 -4.75 8.93 2.38
CA ASN A 66 -4.41 7.97 1.33
C ASN A 66 -3.14 8.35 0.53
N SER A 67 -2.21 9.09 1.14
CA SER A 67 -0.99 9.54 0.49
C SER A 67 0.19 9.68 1.46
N LEU A 68 1.38 9.46 0.93
CA LEU A 68 2.66 9.69 1.59
C LEU A 68 3.59 10.36 0.59
N SER A 69 4.35 11.35 1.02
CA SER A 69 5.37 12.00 0.20
C SER A 69 6.64 12.24 0.99
N THR A 70 7.76 12.24 0.28
CA THR A 70 9.08 12.62 0.76
C THR A 70 9.70 13.57 -0.27
N ALA A 71 10.96 13.99 -0.08
CA ALA A 71 11.63 14.85 -1.04
C ALA A 71 11.78 14.22 -2.44
N THR A 72 11.87 12.88 -2.54
CA THR A 72 12.18 12.17 -3.79
C THR A 72 11.16 11.12 -4.18
N SER A 73 10.25 10.77 -3.28
CA SER A 73 9.33 9.64 -3.45
C SER A 73 7.92 10.02 -3.02
N ALA A 74 6.94 9.30 -3.56
CA ALA A 74 5.55 9.48 -3.15
C ALA A 74 4.73 8.20 -3.34
N VAL A 75 3.67 8.08 -2.56
CA VAL A 75 2.62 7.08 -2.71
C VAL A 75 1.28 7.81 -2.73
N HIS A 76 0.47 7.51 -3.74
CA HIS A 76 -0.88 8.06 -3.87
C HIS A 76 -1.85 6.92 -4.10
N VAL A 77 -2.95 6.91 -3.35
CA VAL A 77 -4.07 6.01 -3.59
C VAL A 77 -5.29 6.82 -4.01
N ALA A 78 -5.87 6.45 -5.15
CA ALA A 78 -7.02 7.12 -5.71
C ALA A 78 -8.27 6.89 -4.85
N GLN A 79 -9.05 7.94 -4.63
CA GLN A 79 -10.34 7.86 -3.94
C GLN A 79 -11.42 7.21 -4.83
N GLU A 80 -11.38 7.49 -6.14
CA GLU A 80 -12.43 7.10 -7.09
C GLU A 80 -12.20 5.74 -7.75
N ALA A 81 -11.02 5.14 -7.62
CA ALA A 81 -10.65 3.89 -8.29
C ALA A 81 -9.70 3.04 -7.43
N PRO A 82 -9.66 1.71 -7.59
CA PRO A 82 -8.74 0.85 -6.84
C PRO A 82 -7.31 0.93 -7.42
N VAL A 83 -6.72 2.12 -7.39
CA VAL A 83 -5.44 2.42 -8.03
C VAL A 83 -4.49 3.03 -7.00
N MET A 84 -3.28 2.49 -6.95
CA MET A 84 -2.15 3.04 -6.21
C MET A 84 -1.01 3.35 -7.18
N VAL A 85 -0.36 4.49 -6.98
CA VAL A 85 0.87 4.88 -7.67
C VAL A 85 1.98 5.03 -6.64
N ILE A 86 3.15 4.47 -6.93
CA ILE A 86 4.38 4.63 -6.13
C ILE A 86 5.44 5.25 -7.04
N CYS A 87 5.92 6.42 -6.65
CA CYS A 87 6.96 7.19 -7.33
C CYS A 87 8.27 7.12 -6.54
N GLY A 88 9.41 7.16 -7.24
CA GLY A 88 10.73 7.17 -6.61
C GLY A 88 11.17 5.84 -5.98
N ALA A 89 10.40 4.75 -6.19
CA ALA A 89 10.71 3.44 -5.64
C ALA A 89 10.94 2.37 -6.72
N THR A 90 11.76 1.37 -6.41
CA THR A 90 11.94 0.19 -7.26
C THR A 90 11.04 -0.94 -6.78
N TYR A 91 10.20 -1.46 -7.67
CA TYR A 91 9.37 -2.63 -7.42
C TYR A 91 10.23 -3.87 -7.11
N ARG A 92 9.90 -4.61 -6.04
CA ARG A 92 10.61 -5.83 -5.62
C ARG A 92 9.79 -7.09 -5.79
N GLY A 93 8.47 -7.01 -5.65
CA GLY A 93 7.63 -8.19 -5.80
C GLY A 93 6.21 -7.96 -5.34
N PHE A 94 5.37 -8.94 -5.62
CA PHE A 94 4.04 -9.03 -5.04
C PHE A 94 3.80 -10.49 -4.67
N THR A 95 3.37 -10.71 -3.44
CA THR A 95 2.97 -12.02 -2.93
C THR A 95 1.45 -12.05 -2.86
N PRO A 96 0.76 -12.80 -3.74
CA PRO A 96 -0.69 -12.91 -3.71
C PRO A 96 -1.18 -13.46 -2.38
N ALA A 97 -2.31 -12.94 -1.91
CA ALA A 97 -3.04 -13.56 -0.80
C ALA A 97 -3.48 -14.98 -1.17
N LYS A 98 -3.65 -15.83 -0.15
CA LYS A 98 -4.09 -17.23 -0.32
C LYS A 98 -5.60 -17.40 -0.14
N HIS A 99 -6.22 -16.44 0.52
CA HIS A 99 -7.64 -16.41 0.88
C HIS A 99 -8.12 -14.96 0.80
N CYS A 100 -9.42 -14.75 0.59
CA CYS A 100 -10.01 -13.41 0.59
C CYS A 100 -10.05 -12.78 1.98
N ALA A 101 -10.01 -13.59 3.03
CA ALA A 101 -9.99 -13.15 4.41
C ALA A 101 -9.37 -14.21 5.32
N SER A 102 -8.96 -13.81 6.53
CA SER A 102 -8.38 -14.70 7.54
C SER A 102 -9.30 -15.85 7.98
N TRP A 103 -10.61 -15.67 7.86
CA TRP A 103 -11.63 -16.65 8.21
C TRP A 103 -12.05 -17.54 7.04
N ASP A 104 -11.64 -17.25 5.81
CA ASP A 104 -11.98 -18.10 4.66
C ASP A 104 -11.24 -19.45 4.78
N ARG A 105 -11.99 -20.53 4.54
CA ARG A 105 -11.55 -21.94 4.65
C ARG A 105 -11.63 -22.66 3.31
N THR A 106 -12.06 -21.96 2.26
CA THR A 106 -12.17 -22.51 0.92
C THR A 106 -10.78 -22.82 0.37
N ALA A 107 -10.65 -23.99 -0.24
CA ALA A 107 -9.42 -24.35 -0.93
C ALA A 107 -9.35 -23.60 -2.26
N HIS A 108 -8.44 -22.62 -2.34
CA HIS A 108 -8.21 -21.84 -3.55
C HIS A 108 -7.00 -22.36 -4.33
N PRO A 109 -7.05 -22.34 -5.67
CA PRO A 109 -5.86 -22.59 -6.48
C PRO A 109 -4.81 -21.51 -6.21
N LYS A 110 -3.53 -21.86 -6.38
CA LYS A 110 -2.44 -20.90 -6.21
C LYS A 110 -2.47 -19.86 -7.33
N SER A 111 -2.46 -18.58 -6.97
CA SER A 111 -2.31 -17.48 -7.93
C SER A 111 -0.84 -17.27 -8.29
N TYR A 112 -0.57 -17.05 -9.58
CA TYR A 112 0.77 -16.83 -10.11
C TYR A 112 0.87 -15.45 -10.75
N VAL A 113 2.09 -14.89 -10.71
CA VAL A 113 2.40 -13.62 -11.35
C VAL A 113 2.70 -13.85 -12.83
N LYS A 114 1.79 -13.46 -13.71
CA LYS A 114 1.99 -13.42 -15.17
C LYS A 114 2.72 -12.13 -15.55
N ARG A 115 3.62 -12.21 -16.53
CA ARG A 115 4.32 -11.04 -17.09
C ARG A 115 3.83 -10.82 -18.52
N GLU A 116 3.31 -9.64 -18.81
CA GLU A 116 2.71 -9.28 -20.09
C GLU A 116 3.16 -7.88 -20.49
N LYS A 117 4.00 -7.75 -21.52
CA LYS A 117 4.38 -6.46 -22.12
C LYS A 117 4.80 -5.37 -21.11
N GLY A 118 5.60 -5.75 -20.10
CA GLY A 118 6.05 -4.83 -19.03
C GLY A 118 5.10 -4.71 -17.83
N ARG A 119 3.88 -5.26 -17.91
CA ARG A 119 2.94 -5.37 -16.80
C ARG A 119 3.11 -6.71 -16.09
N ARG A 120 2.83 -6.71 -14.78
CA ARG A 120 2.58 -7.93 -14.00
C ARG A 120 1.08 -8.04 -13.75
N ARG A 121 0.53 -9.22 -14.02
CA ARG A 121 -0.88 -9.54 -13.82
C ARG A 121 -1.00 -10.72 -12.87
N ILE A 122 -1.92 -10.60 -11.93
CA ILE A 122 -2.28 -11.65 -10.99
C ILE A 122 -3.80 -11.68 -11.00
N ASP A 123 -4.34 -12.85 -11.28
CA ASP A 123 -5.78 -13.11 -11.18
C ASP A 123 -6.00 -13.81 -9.83
N LEU A 124 -6.87 -13.27 -8.98
CA LEU A 124 -7.21 -13.89 -7.70
C LEU A 124 -8.54 -14.64 -7.84
N PRO A 125 -8.75 -15.77 -7.14
CA PRO A 125 -10.00 -16.53 -7.24
C PRO A 125 -11.25 -15.77 -6.76
N TRP A 126 -11.07 -14.67 -6.05
CA TRP A 126 -12.13 -13.86 -5.43
C TRP A 126 -12.06 -12.38 -5.83
N ALA A 127 -11.23 -11.98 -6.81
CA ALA A 127 -11.10 -10.59 -7.25
C ALA A 127 -10.73 -10.47 -8.73
#